data_AF-A0A350IYF1-F1
#
_entry.id   AF-A0A350IYF1-F1
#
_cell.length_a   1.000
_cell.length_b   1.000
_cell.length_c   1.000
_cell.angle_alpha   90.00
_cell.angle_beta   90.00
_cell.angle_gamma   90.00
#
_symmetry.space_group_name_H-M   'P 1'
#
loop_
_entity.id
_entity.type
_entity.pdbx_description
1 polymer ?
#
loop_
_entity_poly.entity_id
_entity_poly.type
_entity_poly.pdbx_seq_one_letter_code
_entity_poly.pdbx_strand_id
1 'polypeptide(L)'
;MIVDKLNDIINSYGEKSSLKTFCLYVRDNIYDTDRLNAKDVSEGCYLSKGQISKCIRHLGYDSFSHFKDDCIAYKDSLTRKKMMFDPERDLASNVVETTQ
;
A
#
# COMPACT_ATOMS: atom_id res chain seq x y z
N MET A 1 -9.48 -2.29 -0.38
CA MET A 1 -8.15 -2.43 0.26
C MET A 1 -7.33 -1.17 0.01
N ILE A 2 -6.25 -0.90 0.75
CA ILE A 2 -5.45 0.32 0.54
C ILE A 2 -5.00 0.47 -0.91
N VAL A 3 -4.60 -0.63 -1.56
CA VAL A 3 -4.18 -0.63 -2.97
C VAL A 3 -5.29 -0.24 -3.93
N ASP A 4 -6.54 -0.62 -3.66
CA ASP A 4 -7.68 -0.18 -4.50
C ASP A 4 -7.84 1.33 -4.42
N LYS A 5 -7.79 1.91 -3.21
CA LYS A 5 -7.84 3.37 -3.01
C LYS A 5 -6.69 4.09 -3.73
N LEU A 6 -5.48 3.52 -3.66
CA LEU A 6 -4.32 4.09 -4.37
C LEU A 6 -4.54 4.06 -5.89
N ASN A 7 -5.00 2.92 -6.43
CA ASN A 7 -5.25 2.76 -7.86
C ASN A 7 -6.36 3.68 -8.37
N ASP A 8 -7.44 3.85 -7.60
CA ASP A 8 -8.53 4.77 -7.94
C ASP A 8 -8.01 6.20 -8.12
N ILE A 9 -7.16 6.66 -7.20
CA ILE A 9 -6.53 7.98 -7.29
C ILE A 9 -5.56 8.05 -8.47
N ILE A 10 -4.72 7.03 -8.66
CA ILE A 10 -3.74 7.01 -9.75
C ILE A 10 -4.43 7.11 -11.12
N ASN A 11 -5.57 6.44 -11.27
CA ASN A 11 -6.35 6.43 -12.51
C ASN A 11 -7.22 7.68 -12.69
N SER A 12 -7.63 8.33 -11.61
CA SER A 12 -8.55 9.49 -11.66
C SER A 12 -7.85 10.85 -11.70
N TYR A 13 -6.61 10.96 -11.22
CA TYR A 13 -5.91 12.24 -11.10
C TYR A 13 -4.90 12.48 -12.24
N GLY A 14 -4.72 13.76 -12.60
CA GLY A 14 -3.75 14.20 -13.61
C GLY A 14 -2.29 14.04 -13.15
N GLU A 15 -1.36 13.97 -14.11
CA GLU A 15 0.06 13.66 -13.88
C GLU A 15 0.80 14.65 -12.97
N LYS A 16 0.35 15.90 -12.90
CA LYS A 16 0.95 16.95 -12.05
C LYS A 16 0.40 16.94 -10.61
N SER A 17 -0.49 16.00 -10.27
CA SER A 17 -1.08 15.92 -8.94
C SER A 17 -0.10 15.36 -7.91
N SER A 18 0.22 16.14 -6.88
CA SER A 18 1.01 15.66 -5.73
C SER A 18 0.39 14.42 -5.08
N LEU A 19 -0.94 14.32 -5.06
CA LEU A 19 -1.65 13.16 -4.52
C LEU A 19 -1.38 11.91 -5.37
N LYS A 20 -1.36 12.04 -6.70
CA LYS A 20 -1.02 10.94 -7.60
C LYS A 20 0.44 10.52 -7.45
N THR A 21 1.37 11.49 -7.41
CA THR A 21 2.79 11.21 -7.16
C THR A 21 3.00 10.44 -5.85
N PHE A 22 2.33 10.88 -4.78
CA PHE A 22 2.36 10.18 -3.49
C PHE A 22 1.83 8.75 -3.59
N CYS A 23 0.65 8.56 -4.23
CA CYS A 23 0.04 7.23 -4.34
C CYS A 23 0.87 6.27 -5.21
N LEU A 24 1.47 6.77 -6.30
CA LEU A 24 2.39 6.00 -7.14
C LEU A 24 3.60 5.53 -6.32
N TYR A 25 4.26 6.45 -5.63
CA TYR A 25 5.43 6.12 -4.82
C TYR A 25 5.11 5.07 -3.75
N VAL A 26 3.99 5.22 -3.03
CA VAL A 26 3.60 4.24 -2.01
C VAL A 26 3.29 2.89 -2.64
N ARG A 27 2.54 2.84 -3.75
CA ARG A 27 2.22 1.59 -4.44
C ARG A 27 3.49 0.86 -4.89
N ASP A 28 4.44 1.59 -5.44
CA ASP A 28 5.69 1.03 -5.97
C ASP A 28 6.64 0.59 -4.83
N ASN A 29 6.47 1.13 -3.62
CA ASN A 29 7.26 0.78 -2.42
C ASN A 29 6.44 0.07 -1.33
N ILE A 30 5.28 -0.53 -1.69
CA ILE A 30 4.33 -1.07 -0.71
C ILE A 30 4.94 -2.19 0.14
N TYR A 31 5.88 -2.94 -0.43
CA TYR A 31 6.58 -4.04 0.25
C TYR A 31 7.63 -3.57 1.27
N ASP A 32 8.15 -2.35 1.12
CA ASP A 32 9.16 -1.75 1.99
C ASP A 32 8.60 -0.66 2.91
N THR A 33 7.28 -0.43 2.86
CA THR A 33 6.61 0.66 3.60
C THR A 33 6.75 0.51 5.12
N ASP A 34 6.98 -0.69 5.63
CA ASP A 34 7.33 -0.96 7.03
C ASP A 34 8.65 -0.31 7.46
N ARG A 35 9.61 -0.17 6.54
CA ARG A 35 10.93 0.42 6.79
C ARG A 35 10.97 1.92 6.55
N LEU A 36 10.03 2.44 5.76
CA LEU A 36 9.94 3.87 5.43
C LEU A 36 9.22 4.67 6.52
N ASN A 37 9.74 5.84 6.86
CA ASN A 37 9.07 6.83 7.69
C ASN A 37 8.54 8.00 6.84
N ALA A 38 7.77 8.90 7.45
CA ALA A 38 7.15 10.02 6.72
C ALA A 38 8.17 10.96 6.04
N LYS A 39 9.39 11.08 6.59
CA LYS A 39 10.49 11.86 6.00
C LYS A 39 11.04 11.13 4.77
N ASP A 40 11.26 9.83 4.84
CA ASP A 40 11.76 9.04 3.70
C ASP A 40 10.78 9.12 2.52
N VAL A 41 9.48 9.00 2.80
CA VAL A 41 8.43 9.14 1.78
C VAL A 41 8.35 10.57 1.24
N SER A 42 8.50 11.58 2.10
CA SER A 42 8.55 13.00 1.71
C SER A 42 9.69 13.26 0.72
N GLU A 43 10.88 12.74 1.01
CA GLU A 43 12.07 12.85 0.15
C GLU A 43 11.90 12.05 -1.15
N GLY A 44 11.39 10.82 -1.08
CA GLY A 44 11.17 9.97 -2.26
C GLY A 44 10.09 10.47 -3.22
N CYS A 45 9.08 11.18 -2.70
CA CYS A 45 8.03 11.80 -3.53
C CYS A 45 8.38 13.23 -3.98
N TYR A 46 9.47 13.82 -3.48
CA TYR A 46 9.77 15.25 -3.62
C TYR A 46 8.62 16.16 -3.14
N LEU A 47 7.95 15.76 -2.06
CA LEU A 47 6.82 16.48 -1.47
C LEU A 47 7.20 16.97 -0.07
N SER A 48 6.78 18.17 0.29
CA SER A 48 6.95 18.66 1.67
C SER A 48 6.15 17.84 2.68
N LYS A 49 6.56 17.84 3.96
CA LYS A 49 5.80 17.23 5.07
C LYS A 49 4.34 17.67 5.11
N GLY A 50 4.07 18.94 4.82
CA GLY A 50 2.71 19.47 4.75
C GLY A 50 1.89 18.89 3.60
N GLN A 51 2.52 18.65 2.44
CA GLN A 51 1.87 17.97 1.32
C GLN A 51 1.59 16.50 1.63
N ILE A 52 2.53 15.79 2.27
CA ILE A 52 2.31 14.42 2.74
C ILE A 52 1.09 14.38 3.68
N SER A 53 1.04 15.23 4.71
CA SER A 53 -0.10 15.27 5.64
C SER A 53 -1.43 15.54 4.93
N LYS A 54 -1.44 16.38 3.89
CA LYS A 54 -2.64 16.60 3.06
C LYS A 54 -3.03 15.34 2.28
N CYS A 55 -2.07 14.62 1.70
CA CYS A 55 -2.34 13.39 0.96
C CYS A 55 -2.91 12.29 1.87
N ILE A 56 -2.32 12.13 3.06
CA ILE A 56 -2.78 11.16 4.08
C ILE A 56 -4.23 11.44 4.49
N ARG A 57 -4.57 12.71 4.77
CA ARG A 57 -5.94 13.11 5.09
C ARG A 57 -6.90 12.89 3.91
N HIS A 58 -6.45 13.16 2.68
CA HIS A 58 -7.25 12.92 1.48
C HIS A 58 -7.59 11.45 1.28
N LEU A 59 -6.70 10.55 1.69
CA LEU A 59 -6.92 9.10 1.69
C LEU A 59 -7.82 8.61 2.84
N GLY A 60 -8.24 9.52 3.74
CA GLY A 60 -9.11 9.25 4.88
C GLY A 60 -8.37 8.81 6.14
N TYR A 61 -7.08 9.11 6.27
CA TYR A 61 -6.27 8.76 7.43
C TYR A 61 -5.96 9.98 8.31
N ASP A 62 -5.98 9.79 9.63
CA ASP A 62 -5.68 10.85 10.60
C ASP A 62 -4.17 11.15 10.71
N SER A 63 -3.35 10.12 10.50
CA SER A 63 -1.90 10.18 10.68
C SER A 63 -1.18 9.26 9.69
N PHE A 64 0.11 9.54 9.48
CA PHE A 64 0.98 8.66 8.69
C PHE A 64 1.12 7.27 9.33
N SER A 65 1.05 7.16 10.66
CA SER A 65 1.10 5.85 11.34
C SER A 65 -0.10 5.00 10.98
N HIS A 66 -1.32 5.55 11.09
CA HIS A 66 -2.54 4.82 10.74
C HIS A 66 -2.53 4.37 9.27
N PHE A 67 -2.08 5.25 8.36
CA PHE A 67 -1.87 4.90 6.97
C PHE A 67 -0.84 3.76 6.77
N LYS A 68 0.28 3.82 7.50
CA LYS A 68 1.34 2.83 7.44
C LYS A 68 0.87 1.46 7.96
N ASP A 69 0.08 1.45 9.02
CA ASP A 69 -0.51 0.22 9.59
C ASP A 69 -1.38 -0.50 8.54
N ASP A 70 -2.18 0.24 7.78
CA ASP A 70 -2.97 -0.30 6.66
C ASP A 70 -2.11 -0.85 5.51
N CYS A 71 -0.98 -0.19 5.21
CA CYS A 71 -0.02 -0.67 4.21
C CYS A 71 0.63 -2.00 4.66
N ILE A 72 1.00 -2.10 5.93
CA ILE A 72 1.56 -3.32 6.54
C ILE A 72 0.52 -4.44 6.54
N ALA A 73 -0.72 -4.15 6.96
CA ALA A 73 -1.80 -5.13 6.95
C ALA A 73 -2.07 -5.68 5.54
N TYR A 74 -1.97 -4.82 4.52
CA TYR A 74 -2.05 -5.24 3.12
C TYR A 74 -0.89 -6.14 2.72
N LYS A 75 0.36 -5.75 2.99
CA LYS A 75 1.56 -6.57 2.75
C LYS A 75 1.44 -7.95 3.39
N ASP A 76 1.01 -8.00 4.65
CA ASP A 76 0.83 -9.26 5.38
C ASP A 76 -0.27 -10.13 4.75
N SER A 77 -1.34 -9.52 4.25
CA SER A 77 -2.40 -10.24 3.53
C SER A 77 -1.89 -10.88 2.22
N LEU A 78 -0.94 -10.24 1.54
CA LEU A 78 -0.30 -10.81 0.35
C LEU A 78 0.59 -12.00 0.70
N THR A 79 1.38 -11.88 1.77
CA THR A 79 2.26 -12.97 2.24
C THR A 79 1.43 -14.19 2.68
N ARG A 80 0.31 -13.96 3.39
CA ARG A 80 -0.61 -15.05 3.76
C ARG A 80 -1.26 -15.72 2.55
N LYS A 81 -1.70 -14.95 1.54
CA LYS A 81 -2.22 -15.52 0.28
C LYS A 81 -1.16 -16.36 -0.45
N LYS A 82 0.11 -15.97 -0.38
CA LYS A 82 1.22 -16.72 -0.98
C LYS A 82 1.52 -18.03 -0.23
N MET A 83 1.29 -18.10 1.08
CA MET A 83 1.41 -19.37 1.82
C MET A 83 0.29 -20.36 1.47
N MET A 84 -0.92 -19.86 1.19
CA MET A 84 -2.09 -20.68 0.88
C MET A 84 -2.07 -21.30 -0.52
N PHE A 85 -1.15 -20.88 -1.39
CA PHE A 85 -1.03 -21.40 -2.74
C PHE A 85 0.44 -21.62 -3.09
N ASP A 86 0.84 -22.88 -3.09
CA ASP A 86 2.14 -23.35 -3.52
C ASP A 86 2.05 -23.86 -4.97
N PRO A 87 2.66 -23.17 -5.95
CA PRO A 87 2.62 -23.57 -7.35
C PRO A 87 3.40 -24.86 -7.64
N GLU A 88 4.25 -25.33 -6.72
CA GLU A 88 4.93 -26.63 -6.82
C GLU A 88 4.06 -27.79 -6.30
N ARG A 89 2.95 -27.47 -5.63
CA ARG A 89 1.96 -28.45 -5.16
C ARG A 89 0.82 -28.62 -6.15
N ASP A 90 0.30 -29.84 -6.23
CA ASP A 90 -0.90 -30.10 -7.03
C ASP A 90 -2.12 -29.31 -6.52
N LEU A 91 -3.11 -29.10 -7.39
CA LEU A 91 -4.33 -28.35 -7.04
C LEU A 91 -5.04 -28.94 -5.83
N ALA A 92 -5.03 -30.27 -5.65
CA ALA A 92 -5.72 -30.93 -4.54
C ALA A 92 -5.07 -30.60 -3.18
N SER A 93 -3.75 -30.47 -3.17
CA SER A 93 -2.95 -30.15 -1.98
C SER A 93 -3.02 -28.67 -1.58
N ASN A 94 -3.44 -27.79 -2.48
CA ASN A 94 -3.66 -26.36 -2.20
C ASN A 94 -5.06 -26.04 -1.66
N VAL A 95 -6.01 -27.00 -1.69
CA VAL A 95 -7.41 -26.77 -1.28
C VAL A 95 -7.61 -26.98 0.23
N VAL A 96 -6.69 -27.66 0.91
CA VAL A 96 -6.92 -28.23 2.26
C VAL A 96 -7.03 -27.20 3.39
N GLU A 97 -6.63 -25.93 3.20
CA GLU A 97 -6.62 -24.92 4.26
C GLU A 97 -7.87 -24.02 4.33
N THR A 98 -8.91 -24.25 3.54
CA THR A 98 -10.13 -23.38 3.53
C THR A 98 -11.32 -23.89 4.34
N THR A 99 -11.14 -24.87 5.23
CA THR A 99 -12.25 -25.31 6.11
C THR A 99 -12.10 -24.71 7.51
N GLN A 100 -12.84 -23.63 7.79
CA GLN A 100 -13.38 -23.34 9.12
C GLN A 100 -14.90 -23.39 9.05
#